data_AF-A0A088BCY8-F1
#
_entry.id   AF-A0A088BCY8-F1
#
_cell.length_a   1.000
_cell.length_b   1.000
_cell.length_c   1.000
_cell.angle_alpha   90.00
_cell.angle_beta   90.00
_cell.angle_gamma   90.00
#
_symmetry.space_group_name_H-M   'P 1'
#
loop_
_entity.id
_entity.type
_entity.pdbx_description
1 polymer ?
#
loop_
_entity_poly.entity_id
_entity_poly.type
_entity_poly.pdbx_seq_one_letter_code
_entity_poly.pdbx_strand_id
1 'polypeptide(L)'
;DEERLVRDLFRDYNKLIRPVEIMNMTVEVQFGLSFIQLINVNEKNQIMTSNVWLQLVWTDYQLKWDEADYGGISVLRLPPDKVWKPDIVLFNNADGNYEVRYKSNVLIYPSGQVMWVPPAIYQSSCTIDVTYFPFDQQKCVMKFGSWTFNGDQVSLKLYNDNYWVDLSDYWKSGTWDIVEVPAFLNRHNNSKQSRPTETDISFYITIRRKTLYYTVK
;
A
#
# COMPACT_ATOMS: atom_id res chain seq x y z
N ASP A 1 17.59 -4.45 -27.59
CA ASP A 1 16.20 -4.95 -27.55
C ASP A 1 15.31 -4.25 -26.53
N GLU A 2 15.79 -3.89 -25.34
CA GLU A 2 14.98 -3.20 -24.32
C GLU A 2 14.42 -1.84 -24.78
N GLU A 3 15.23 -1.01 -25.44
CA GLU A 3 14.75 0.25 -26.03
C GLU A 3 13.65 0.03 -27.08
N ARG A 4 13.78 -1.02 -27.90
CA ARG A 4 12.77 -1.40 -28.90
C ARG A 4 11.47 -1.82 -28.20
N LEU A 5 11.55 -2.68 -27.19
CA LEU A 5 10.41 -3.10 -26.38
C LEU A 5 9.67 -1.90 -25.77
N VAL A 6 10.40 -0.98 -25.13
CA VAL A 6 9.81 0.24 -24.55
C VAL A 6 9.13 1.08 -25.63
N ARG A 7 9.76 1.25 -26.80
CA ARG A 7 9.16 2.02 -27.89
C ARG A 7 7.86 1.39 -28.39
N ASP A 8 7.85 0.06 -28.52
CA ASP A 8 6.72 -0.67 -29.08
C ASP A 8 5.55 -0.75 -28.08
N LEU A 9 5.81 -1.00 -26.79
CA LEU A 9 4.78 -0.99 -25.74
C LEU A 9 4.15 0.40 -25.52
N PHE A 10 4.95 1.46 -25.58
CA PHE A 10 4.50 2.82 -25.22
C PHE A 10 4.08 3.68 -26.41
N ARG A 11 4.02 3.12 -27.62
CA ARG A 11 3.64 3.86 -28.84
C ARG A 11 2.23 4.47 -28.74
N ASP A 12 1.27 3.67 -28.27
CA ASP A 12 -0.15 4.04 -28.16
C ASP A 12 -0.68 3.89 -26.71
N TYR A 13 0.23 3.74 -25.75
CA TYR A 13 -0.12 3.54 -24.34
C TYR A 13 -0.69 4.81 -23.71
N ASN A 14 -1.89 4.70 -23.12
CA ASN A 14 -2.51 5.80 -22.41
C ASN A 14 -2.56 5.54 -20.89
N LYS A 15 -1.61 6.16 -20.17
CA LYS A 15 -1.51 6.07 -18.71
C LYS A 15 -2.67 6.70 -17.93
N LEU A 16 -3.52 7.50 -18.58
CA LEU A 16 -4.65 8.19 -17.92
C LEU A 16 -5.89 7.31 -17.81
N ILE A 17 -5.93 6.19 -18.53
CA ILE A 17 -7.09 5.30 -18.59
C ILE A 17 -6.79 4.04 -17.78
N ARG A 18 -7.79 3.57 -17.01
CA ARG A 18 -7.69 2.29 -16.31
C ARG A 18 -7.40 1.16 -17.30
N PRO A 19 -6.46 0.24 -17.02
CA PRO A 19 -6.06 -0.79 -17.96
C PRO A 19 -7.06 -1.96 -17.98
N VAL A 20 -8.22 -1.72 -18.58
CA VAL A 20 -9.26 -2.73 -18.79
C VAL A 20 -9.59 -2.85 -20.28
N GLU A 21 -9.76 -4.07 -20.75
CA GLU A 21 -10.15 -4.33 -22.15
C GLU A 21 -11.59 -3.90 -22.42
N ILE A 22 -12.47 -4.04 -21.43
CA ILE A 22 -13.88 -3.66 -21.47
C ILE A 22 -14.15 -2.69 -20.32
N MET A 23 -14.83 -1.57 -20.58
CA MET A 23 -15.05 -0.52 -19.57
C MET A 23 -15.72 -0.99 -18.27
N ASN A 24 -16.58 -2.02 -18.37
CA ASN A 24 -17.30 -2.61 -17.23
C ASN A 24 -16.44 -3.58 -16.40
N MET A 25 -15.20 -3.83 -16.78
CA MET A 25 -14.30 -4.66 -15.99
C MET A 25 -13.67 -3.85 -14.85
N THR A 26 -13.35 -4.59 -13.80
CA THR A 26 -12.70 -4.09 -12.59
C THR A 26 -11.21 -4.38 -12.67
N VAL A 27 -10.38 -3.41 -12.27
CA VAL A 27 -8.96 -3.66 -12.05
C VAL A 27 -8.80 -4.19 -10.63
N GLU A 28 -8.35 -5.43 -10.49
CA GLU A 28 -7.97 -5.95 -9.18
C GLU A 28 -6.55 -5.49 -8.83
N VAL A 29 -6.41 -4.82 -7.69
CA VAL A 29 -5.13 -4.36 -7.15
C VAL A 29 -4.86 -5.17 -5.88
N GLN A 30 -3.79 -5.96 -5.92
CA GLN A 30 -3.26 -6.60 -4.73
C GLN A 30 -2.44 -5.59 -3.93
N PHE A 31 -2.72 -5.49 -2.64
CA PHE A 31 -2.14 -4.52 -1.74
C PHE A 31 -1.59 -5.20 -0.48
N GLY A 32 -0.32 -4.96 -0.21
CA GLY A 32 0.39 -5.43 0.98
C GLY A 32 1.13 -4.28 1.66
N LEU A 33 1.50 -4.50 2.91
CA LEU A 33 2.26 -3.55 3.72
C LEU A 33 3.41 -4.30 4.37
N SER A 34 4.65 -3.89 4.08
CA SER A 34 5.82 -4.28 4.86
C SER A 34 6.16 -3.17 5.83
N PHE A 35 6.21 -3.48 7.12
CA PHE A 35 6.44 -2.48 8.18
C PHE A 35 7.89 -2.51 8.61
N ILE A 36 8.63 -1.48 8.20
CA ILE A 36 10.09 -1.44 8.34
C ILE A 36 10.49 -0.87 9.70
N GLN A 37 9.85 0.21 10.12
CA GLN A 37 10.22 0.87 11.37
C GLN A 37 9.05 1.64 11.98
N LEU A 38 8.90 1.51 13.30
CA LEU A 38 8.09 2.44 14.10
C LEU A 38 9.00 3.59 14.53
N ILE A 39 8.85 4.75 13.87
CA ILE A 39 9.72 5.90 14.09
C ILE A 39 9.35 6.61 15.39
N ASN A 40 8.07 6.93 15.56
CA ASN A 40 7.60 7.65 16.75
C ASN A 40 6.11 7.43 17.00
N VAL A 41 5.71 7.51 18.26
CA VAL A 41 4.30 7.60 18.68
C VAL A 41 4.19 8.86 19.52
N ASN A 42 3.46 9.85 19.02
CA ASN A 42 3.21 11.10 19.71
C ASN A 42 1.86 11.02 20.41
N GLU A 43 1.88 10.72 21.70
CA GLU A 43 0.67 10.52 22.51
C GLU A 43 -0.16 11.80 22.63
N LYS A 44 0.50 12.96 22.72
CA LYS A 44 -0.16 14.26 22.85
C LYS A 44 -0.96 14.63 21.60
N ASN A 45 -0.37 14.41 20.44
CA ASN A 45 -0.99 14.75 19.15
C ASN A 45 -1.79 13.58 18.56
N GLN A 46 -1.75 12.39 19.18
CA GLN A 46 -2.43 11.18 18.70
C GLN A 46 -1.97 10.76 17.29
N ILE A 47 -0.65 10.77 17.07
CA ILE A 47 -0.03 10.48 15.77
C ILE A 47 0.99 9.35 15.90
N MET A 48 0.86 8.33 15.07
CA MET A 48 1.89 7.30 14.87
C MET A 48 2.66 7.60 13.58
N THR A 49 3.99 7.68 13.67
CA THR A 49 4.89 7.84 12.52
C THR A 49 5.59 6.52 12.23
N SER A 50 5.41 5.99 11.02
CA SER A 50 5.97 4.70 10.58
C SER A 50 6.68 4.81 9.24
N ASN A 51 7.73 4.02 9.05
CA ASN A 51 8.36 3.75 7.76
C ASN A 51 7.84 2.42 7.24
N VAL A 52 7.21 2.43 6.08
CA VAL A 52 6.57 1.25 5.48
C VAL A 52 6.88 1.18 3.99
N TRP A 53 6.86 -0.03 3.45
CA TRP A 53 6.84 -0.25 2.01
C TRP A 53 5.46 -0.71 1.60
N LEU A 54 4.88 -0.03 0.62
CA LEU A 54 3.59 -0.42 0.06
C LEU A 54 3.85 -1.44 -1.03
N GLN A 55 3.19 -2.59 -1.03
CA GLN A 55 3.30 -3.58 -2.09
C GLN A 55 2.05 -3.50 -2.95
N LEU A 56 2.17 -2.93 -4.15
CA LEU A 56 1.06 -2.85 -5.10
C LEU A 56 1.34 -3.75 -6.29
N VAL A 57 0.39 -4.63 -6.61
CA VAL A 57 0.44 -5.45 -7.83
C VAL A 57 -0.88 -5.36 -8.56
N TRP A 58 -0.82 -5.05 -9.85
CA TRP A 58 -1.98 -5.06 -10.76
C TRP A 58 -1.57 -5.62 -12.11
N THR A 59 -2.53 -5.83 -13.00
CA THR A 59 -2.27 -6.29 -14.37
C THR A 59 -2.69 -5.22 -15.34
N ASP A 60 -1.81 -4.90 -16.29
CA ASP A 60 -2.08 -4.02 -17.42
C ASP A 60 -1.98 -4.80 -18.73
N TYR A 61 -3.10 -4.94 -19.43
CA TYR A 61 -3.16 -5.72 -20.67
C TYR A 61 -2.35 -5.09 -21.82
N GLN A 62 -2.10 -3.78 -21.77
CA GLN A 62 -1.35 -3.06 -22.81
C GLN A 62 0.17 -3.29 -22.68
N LEU A 63 0.64 -3.76 -21.53
CA LEU A 63 2.06 -3.93 -21.20
C LEU A 63 2.51 -5.39 -21.31
N LYS A 64 1.93 -6.15 -22.24
CA LYS A 64 2.26 -7.56 -22.49
C LYS A 64 3.25 -7.68 -23.66
N TRP A 65 4.22 -8.58 -23.54
CA TRP A 65 5.12 -8.94 -24.64
C TRP A 65 5.54 -10.41 -24.55
N ASP A 66 6.05 -10.95 -25.65
CA ASP A 66 6.71 -12.25 -25.67
C ASP A 66 8.22 -12.06 -25.45
N GLU A 67 8.79 -12.74 -24.46
CA GLU A 67 10.23 -12.66 -24.16
C GLU A 67 11.08 -13.05 -25.37
N ALA A 68 10.63 -14.01 -26.19
CA ALA A 68 11.36 -14.51 -27.35
C ALA A 68 11.60 -13.42 -28.41
N ASP A 69 10.68 -12.47 -28.55
CA ASP A 69 10.74 -11.40 -29.55
C ASP A 69 11.69 -10.26 -29.15
N TYR A 70 12.08 -10.18 -27.87
CA TYR A 70 12.88 -9.07 -27.33
C TYR A 70 14.16 -9.54 -26.63
N GLY A 71 14.71 -10.68 -27.04
CA GLY A 71 16.00 -11.16 -26.54
C GLY A 71 15.96 -11.72 -25.12
N GLY A 72 14.81 -12.27 -24.70
CA GLY A 72 14.64 -12.91 -23.39
C GLY A 72 14.42 -11.93 -22.24
N ILE A 73 13.91 -10.72 -22.50
CA ILE A 73 13.65 -9.74 -21.44
C ILE A 73 12.47 -10.20 -20.60
N SER A 74 12.75 -10.67 -19.38
CA SER A 74 11.75 -11.17 -18.42
C SER A 74 11.24 -10.12 -17.44
N VAL A 75 11.87 -8.94 -17.40
CA VAL A 75 11.44 -7.83 -16.53
C VAL A 75 11.88 -6.49 -17.12
N LEU A 76 10.96 -5.53 -17.12
CA LEU A 76 11.20 -4.16 -17.54
C LEU A 76 11.08 -3.21 -16.34
N ARG A 77 12.01 -2.25 -16.22
CA ARG A 77 12.07 -1.28 -15.12
C ARG A 77 11.79 0.12 -15.63
N LEU A 78 10.69 0.74 -15.20
CA LEU A 78 10.31 2.08 -15.65
C LEU A 78 9.92 3.00 -14.50
N PRO A 79 10.03 4.32 -14.67
CA PRO A 79 9.47 5.28 -13.73
C PRO A 79 7.94 5.10 -13.58
N PRO A 80 7.38 5.23 -12.37
CA PRO A 80 5.94 4.99 -12.11
C PRO A 80 5.02 5.98 -12.84
N ASP A 81 5.53 7.13 -13.23
CA ASP A 81 4.84 8.19 -13.97
C ASP A 81 4.71 7.92 -15.48
N LYS A 82 5.32 6.84 -15.99
CA LYS A 82 5.13 6.35 -17.36
C LYS A 82 3.94 5.41 -17.50
N VAL A 83 3.53 4.75 -16.42
CA VAL A 83 2.42 3.77 -16.41
C VAL A 83 1.19 4.32 -15.70
N TRP A 84 0.02 3.74 -15.98
CA TRP A 84 -1.14 3.90 -15.11
C TRP A 84 -0.81 3.29 -13.74
N LYS A 85 -1.23 3.96 -12.67
CA LYS A 85 -1.10 3.46 -11.30
C LYS A 85 -2.39 3.74 -10.53
N PRO A 86 -2.79 2.84 -9.63
CA PRO A 86 -3.94 3.09 -8.76
C PRO A 86 -3.64 4.21 -7.77
N ASP A 87 -4.66 4.97 -7.41
CA ASP A 87 -4.64 6.12 -6.49
C ASP A 87 -4.91 5.68 -5.05
N ILE A 88 -4.13 4.72 -4.56
CA ILE A 88 -4.25 4.21 -3.20
C ILE A 88 -3.65 5.21 -2.21
N VAL A 89 -4.44 5.64 -1.23
CA VAL A 89 -4.06 6.63 -0.22
C VAL A 89 -4.38 6.16 1.19
N LEU A 90 -3.68 6.73 2.17
CA LEU A 90 -3.98 6.56 3.60
C LEU A 90 -5.11 7.53 4.00
N PHE A 91 -6.28 7.01 4.39
CA PHE A 91 -7.44 7.84 4.74
C PHE A 91 -7.29 8.58 6.07
N ASN A 92 -6.67 7.96 7.07
CA ASN A 92 -6.43 8.58 8.38
C ASN A 92 -5.05 9.24 8.48
N ASN A 93 -4.64 9.93 7.42
CA ASN A 93 -3.36 10.65 7.36
C ASN A 93 -3.41 11.96 8.18
N ALA A 94 -2.37 12.20 8.98
CA ALA A 94 -2.18 13.37 9.82
C ALA A 94 -1.13 14.37 9.28
N ASP A 95 -0.30 13.98 8.30
CA ASP A 95 0.75 14.85 7.71
C ASP A 95 0.18 15.88 6.70
N GLY A 96 -1.05 15.65 6.20
CA GLY A 96 -1.66 16.46 5.13
C GLY A 96 -1.06 16.24 3.73
N ASN A 97 0.10 15.58 3.61
CA ASN A 97 0.68 15.14 2.35
C ASN A 97 0.34 13.66 2.08
N TYR A 98 -0.37 13.40 0.99
CA TYR A 98 -0.82 12.04 0.62
C TYR A 98 0.12 11.33 -0.37
N GLU A 99 1.10 12.04 -0.95
CA GLU A 99 2.03 11.45 -1.93
C GLU A 99 3.22 10.75 -1.26
N VAL A 100 3.60 9.60 -1.82
CA VAL A 100 4.85 8.92 -1.47
C VAL A 100 6.04 9.75 -1.98
N ARG A 101 6.92 10.18 -1.05
CA ARG A 101 8.03 11.09 -1.36
C ARG A 101 9.08 10.48 -2.29
N TYR A 102 9.32 9.16 -2.20
CA TYR A 102 10.24 8.45 -3.08
C TYR A 102 9.48 7.59 -4.09
N LYS A 103 9.59 7.98 -5.36
CA LYS A 103 8.94 7.30 -6.48
C LYS A 103 9.91 6.26 -7.03
N SER A 104 9.91 5.06 -6.44
CA SER A 104 10.67 3.91 -6.95
C SER A 104 10.15 3.49 -8.33
N ASN A 105 11.04 2.90 -9.14
CA ASN A 105 10.64 2.33 -10.43
C ASN A 105 9.62 1.20 -10.24
N VAL A 106 8.73 1.03 -11.21
CA VAL A 106 7.86 -0.13 -11.35
C VAL A 106 8.60 -1.27 -12.04
N LEU A 107 8.26 -2.49 -11.65
CA LEU A 107 8.66 -3.71 -12.33
C LEU A 107 7.48 -4.18 -13.17
N ILE A 108 7.69 -4.35 -14.46
CA ILE A 108 6.69 -4.87 -15.38
C ILE A 108 7.18 -6.23 -15.85
N TYR A 109 6.30 -7.22 -15.86
CA TYR A 109 6.55 -8.58 -16.31
C TYR A 109 5.85 -8.84 -17.66
N PRO A 110 6.34 -9.80 -18.48
CA PRO A 110 5.80 -10.09 -19.81
C PRO A 110 4.30 -10.43 -19.84
N SER A 111 3.79 -10.97 -18.73
CA SER A 111 2.37 -11.25 -18.52
C SER A 111 1.49 -9.99 -18.43
N GLY A 112 2.09 -8.80 -18.40
CA GLY A 112 1.42 -7.52 -18.13
C GLY A 112 1.25 -7.25 -16.64
N GLN A 113 1.75 -8.12 -15.75
CA GLN A 113 1.76 -7.86 -14.32
C GLN A 113 2.73 -6.72 -14.01
N VAL A 114 2.24 -5.73 -13.27
CA VAL A 114 3.02 -4.58 -12.80
C VAL A 114 3.11 -4.65 -11.27
N MET A 115 4.33 -4.55 -10.76
CA MET A 115 4.63 -4.51 -9.33
C MET A 115 5.29 -3.19 -8.99
N TRP A 116 4.76 -2.51 -7.99
CA TRP A 116 5.30 -1.24 -7.49
C TRP A 116 5.46 -1.31 -5.97
N VAL A 117 6.70 -1.09 -5.52
CA VAL A 117 7.05 -1.12 -4.09
C VAL A 117 7.66 0.21 -3.66
N PRO A 118 6.85 1.27 -3.47
CA PRO A 118 7.36 2.55 -3.03
C PRO A 118 7.52 2.60 -1.49
N PRO A 119 8.67 3.08 -0.98
CA PRO A 119 8.86 3.33 0.44
C PRO A 119 8.19 4.65 0.85
N ALA A 120 7.45 4.63 1.95
CA ALA A 120 6.69 5.77 2.46
C ALA A 120 6.90 5.95 3.98
N ILE A 121 6.99 7.21 4.39
CA ILE A 121 6.89 7.60 5.79
C ILE A 121 5.49 8.15 6.00
N TYR A 122 4.67 7.46 6.78
CA TYR A 122 3.31 7.88 7.08
C TYR A 122 3.18 8.42 8.50
N GLN A 123 2.39 9.46 8.65
CA GLN A 123 1.86 9.91 9.93
C GLN A 123 0.38 9.57 9.97
N SER A 124 0.02 8.50 10.66
CA SER A 124 -1.38 8.08 10.81
C SER A 124 -1.95 8.60 12.12
N SER A 125 -3.15 9.17 12.07
CA SER A 125 -3.94 9.46 13.26
C SER A 125 -4.28 8.17 14.00
N CYS A 126 -3.96 8.12 15.28
CA CYS A 126 -4.15 6.96 16.14
C CYS A 126 -4.62 7.41 17.52
N THR A 127 -5.78 6.91 17.96
CA THR A 127 -6.30 7.20 19.29
C THR A 127 -5.43 6.54 20.35
N ILE A 128 -4.91 7.33 21.28
CA ILE A 128 -4.01 6.86 22.35
C ILE A 128 -4.73 6.94 23.69
N ASP A 129 -4.76 5.82 24.42
CA ASP A 129 -5.30 5.76 25.78
C ASP A 129 -4.15 5.68 26.80
N VAL A 130 -4.03 6.72 27.63
CA VAL A 130 -2.95 6.86 28.62
C VAL A 130 -3.34 6.37 30.02
N THR A 131 -4.51 5.74 30.18
CA THR A 131 -5.06 5.34 31.49
C THR A 131 -4.09 4.48 32.33
N TYR A 132 -3.33 3.60 31.68
CA TYR A 132 -2.41 2.65 32.35
C TYR A 132 -0.93 2.98 32.17
N PHE A 133 -0.59 4.22 31.80
CA PHE A 133 0.81 4.61 31.59
C PHE A 133 1.70 4.29 32.80
N PRO A 134 2.94 3.74 32.62
CA PRO A 134 3.59 3.36 31.36
C PRO A 134 3.32 1.90 30.90
N PHE A 135 2.41 1.17 31.55
CA PHE A 135 2.06 -0.22 31.23
C PHE A 135 0.91 -0.31 30.20
N ASP A 136 0.95 0.56 29.19
CA ASP A 136 -0.09 0.73 28.20
C ASP A 136 0.15 -0.10 26.92
N GLN A 137 -0.96 -0.45 26.26
CA GLN A 137 -1.00 -0.97 24.90
C GLN A 137 -1.81 -0.01 24.03
N GLN A 138 -1.35 0.22 22.81
CA GLN A 138 -2.00 1.10 21.85
C GLN A 138 -2.34 0.30 20.60
N LYS A 139 -3.53 0.54 20.06
CA LYS A 139 -4.01 -0.09 18.83
C LYS A 139 -4.23 0.98 17.78
N CYS A 140 -3.24 1.14 16.91
CA CYS A 140 -3.32 2.06 15.78
C CYS A 140 -3.88 1.37 14.55
N VAL A 141 -4.54 2.12 13.68
CA VAL A 141 -5.03 1.62 12.40
C VAL A 141 -4.40 2.42 11.26
N MET A 142 -4.03 1.76 10.18
CA MET A 142 -3.68 2.40 8.91
C MET A 142 -4.70 1.94 7.87
N LYS A 143 -5.55 2.86 7.42
CA LYS A 143 -6.65 2.56 6.50
C LYS A 143 -6.33 3.03 5.09
N PHE A 144 -6.17 2.09 4.16
CA PHE A 144 -5.84 2.36 2.77
C PHE A 144 -7.03 2.10 1.84
N GLY A 145 -7.20 2.95 0.84
CA GLY A 145 -8.21 2.77 -0.19
C GLY A 145 -7.93 3.61 -1.43
N SER A 146 -8.61 3.29 -2.52
CA SER A 146 -8.68 4.16 -3.70
C SER A 146 -9.38 5.47 -3.33
N TRP A 147 -8.87 6.61 -3.81
CA TRP A 147 -9.44 7.92 -3.52
C TRP A 147 -10.59 8.29 -4.47
N THR A 148 -10.44 7.98 -5.77
CA THR A 148 -11.38 8.40 -6.82
C THR A 148 -12.18 7.26 -7.43
N PHE A 149 -11.63 6.05 -7.47
CA PHE A 149 -12.36 4.88 -7.99
C PHE A 149 -13.15 4.18 -6.90
N ASN A 150 -14.32 3.66 -7.27
CA ASN A 150 -15.12 2.78 -6.45
C ASN A 150 -14.67 1.30 -6.60
N GLY A 151 -15.21 0.42 -5.75
CA GLY A 151 -14.90 -1.01 -5.72
C GLY A 151 -15.30 -1.80 -6.97
N ASP A 152 -16.20 -1.25 -7.80
CA ASP A 152 -16.58 -1.86 -9.07
C ASP A 152 -15.59 -1.50 -10.18
N GLN A 153 -14.84 -0.40 -10.03
CA GLN A 153 -13.81 0.05 -10.96
C GLN A 153 -12.41 -0.44 -10.56
N VAL A 154 -12.06 -0.30 -9.28
CA VAL A 154 -10.80 -0.75 -8.70
C VAL A 154 -11.12 -1.51 -7.44
N SER A 155 -10.95 -2.83 -7.49
CA SER A 155 -11.14 -3.70 -6.32
C SER A 155 -9.81 -3.95 -5.63
N LEU A 156 -9.85 -3.96 -4.30
CA LEU A 156 -8.68 -4.30 -3.49
C LEU A 156 -8.69 -5.77 -3.09
N LYS A 157 -7.50 -6.37 -3.12
CA LYS A 157 -7.21 -7.71 -2.61
C LYS A 157 -5.95 -7.64 -1.73
N LEU A 158 -5.85 -8.47 -0.70
CA LEU A 158 -4.62 -8.57 0.09
C LEU A 158 -3.52 -9.25 -0.73
N TYR A 159 -2.31 -8.70 -0.69
CA TYR A 159 -1.16 -9.25 -1.40
C TYR A 159 -0.86 -10.68 -0.92
N ASN A 160 -0.76 -11.61 -1.86
CA ASN A 160 -0.60 -13.06 -1.61
C ASN A 160 -1.63 -13.66 -0.64
N ASP A 161 -2.84 -13.08 -0.54
CA ASP A 161 -3.85 -13.49 0.44
C ASP A 161 -3.32 -13.51 1.89
N ASN A 162 -2.34 -12.64 2.18
CA ASN A 162 -1.75 -12.51 3.51
C ASN A 162 -2.58 -11.56 4.39
N TYR A 163 -3.11 -12.09 5.48
CA TYR A 163 -3.92 -11.35 6.45
C TYR A 163 -3.09 -10.71 7.57
N TRP A 164 -1.77 -10.58 7.37
CA TRP A 164 -0.83 -9.98 8.31
C TRP A 164 0.09 -9.00 7.61
N VAL A 165 0.49 -7.94 8.31
CA VAL A 165 1.58 -7.06 7.88
C VAL A 165 2.88 -7.85 7.85
N ASP A 166 3.66 -7.63 6.80
CA ASP A 166 4.99 -8.21 6.68
C ASP A 166 5.99 -7.50 7.61
N LEU A 167 6.60 -8.27 8.51
CA LEU A 167 7.58 -7.81 9.50
C LEU A 167 8.97 -8.40 9.25
N SER A 168 9.22 -9.05 8.11
CA SER A 168 10.50 -9.72 7.81
C SER A 168 11.70 -8.77 7.90
N ASP A 169 11.53 -7.51 7.48
CA ASP A 169 12.56 -6.47 7.50
C ASP A 169 12.38 -5.46 8.67
N TYR A 170 11.59 -5.79 9.69
CA TYR A 170 11.27 -4.87 10.79
C TYR A 170 12.47 -4.59 11.70
N TRP A 171 12.84 -3.32 11.83
CA TRP A 171 13.79 -2.82 12.81
C TRP A 171 13.10 -2.52 14.14
N LYS A 172 13.41 -3.35 15.15
CA LYS A 172 12.80 -3.26 16.48
C LYS A 172 12.95 -1.88 17.09
N SER A 173 11.84 -1.30 17.53
CA SER A 173 11.85 -0.04 18.27
C SER A 173 12.46 -0.21 19.67
N GLY A 174 13.19 0.82 20.11
CA GLY A 174 13.75 0.90 21.46
C GLY A 174 12.71 1.21 22.55
N THR A 175 11.54 1.73 22.18
CA THR A 175 10.51 2.23 23.12
C THR A 175 9.22 1.43 23.08
N TRP A 176 8.97 0.69 22.00
CA TRP A 176 7.73 -0.07 21.80
C TRP A 176 8.04 -1.47 21.27
N ASP A 177 7.24 -2.45 21.67
CA ASP A 177 7.16 -3.78 21.07
C ASP A 177 5.92 -3.88 20.20
N ILE A 178 6.05 -4.43 18.99
CA ILE A 178 4.89 -4.85 18.18
C ILE A 178 4.35 -6.16 18.76
N VAL A 179 3.07 -6.19 19.08
CA VAL A 179 2.37 -7.36 19.64
C VAL A 179 1.72 -8.17 18.52
N GLU A 180 0.94 -7.52 17.66
CA GLU A 180 0.23 -8.14 16.54
C GLU A 180 -0.07 -7.10 15.46
N VAL A 181 -0.18 -7.57 14.22
CA VAL A 181 -0.37 -6.71 13.05
C VAL A 181 -1.34 -7.28 11.99
N PRO A 182 -2.61 -7.56 12.33
CA PRO A 182 -3.55 -8.16 11.39
C PRO A 182 -4.03 -7.15 10.33
N ALA A 183 -4.35 -7.67 9.13
CA ALA A 183 -4.86 -6.93 7.99
C ALA A 183 -6.26 -7.42 7.61
N PHE A 184 -7.17 -6.48 7.30
CA PHE A 184 -8.56 -6.78 6.94
C PHE A 184 -8.98 -6.05 5.68
N LEU A 185 -9.54 -6.78 4.73
CA LEU A 185 -10.26 -6.21 3.59
C LEU A 185 -11.70 -5.90 4.00
N ASN A 186 -12.09 -4.63 4.00
CA ASN A 186 -13.43 -4.18 4.31
C ASN A 186 -14.18 -3.87 3.00
N ARG A 187 -15.38 -4.42 2.85
CA ARG A 187 -16.28 -4.15 1.72
C ARG A 187 -17.57 -3.53 2.24
N HIS A 188 -17.86 -2.31 1.82
CA HIS A 188 -19.05 -1.56 2.22
C HIS A 188 -20.07 -1.62 1.08
N ASN A 189 -20.96 -2.63 1.14
CA ASN A 189 -22.02 -2.80 0.17
C ASN A 189 -23.19 -1.86 0.49
N ASN A 190 -23.22 -0.70 -0.16
CA ASN A 190 -24.29 0.29 0.00
C ASN A 190 -25.45 0.08 -1.00
N SER A 191 -25.75 -1.18 -1.34
CA SER A 191 -26.78 -1.55 -2.34
C SER A 191 -28.17 -1.02 -1.99
N LYS A 192 -28.49 -0.89 -0.70
CA LYS A 192 -29.75 -0.30 -0.22
C LYS A 192 -29.88 1.21 -0.48
N GLN A 193 -28.78 1.89 -0.77
CA GLN A 193 -28.73 3.35 -0.94
C GLN A 193 -28.34 3.77 -2.37
N SER A 194 -28.28 2.82 -3.32
CA SER A 194 -27.80 3.04 -4.70
C SER A 194 -26.41 3.70 -4.77
N ARG A 195 -25.59 3.56 -3.73
CA ARG A 195 -24.21 4.05 -3.72
C ARG A 195 -23.28 2.94 -4.22
N PRO A 196 -22.21 3.30 -4.95
CA PRO A 196 -21.26 2.32 -5.44
C PRO A 196 -20.58 1.56 -4.28
N THR A 197 -20.07 0.37 -4.57
CA THR A 197 -19.32 -0.42 -3.59
C THR A 197 -18.07 0.34 -3.18
N GLU A 198 -17.79 0.45 -1.88
CA GLU A 198 -16.52 1.00 -1.38
C GLU A 198 -15.68 -0.13 -0.77
N THR A 199 -14.38 -0.15 -1.08
CA THR A 199 -13.45 -1.14 -0.53
C THR A 199 -12.22 -0.46 0.06
N ASP A 200 -11.83 -0.89 1.24
CA ASP A 200 -10.62 -0.44 1.91
C ASP A 200 -9.88 -1.61 2.57
N ILE A 201 -8.58 -1.46 2.80
CA ILE A 201 -7.79 -2.39 3.59
C ILE A 201 -7.31 -1.67 4.85
N SER A 202 -7.61 -2.26 5.99
CA SER A 202 -7.19 -1.77 7.30
C SER A 202 -6.13 -2.65 7.91
N PHE A 203 -4.97 -2.09 8.19
CA PHE A 203 -3.92 -2.73 8.98
C PHE A 203 -4.01 -2.23 10.40
N TYR A 204 -4.18 -3.14 11.36
CA TYR A 204 -4.14 -2.81 12.77
C TYR A 204 -2.75 -3.08 13.30
N ILE A 205 -2.16 -2.12 14.00
CA ILE A 205 -0.83 -2.21 14.59
C ILE A 205 -1.02 -2.10 16.10
N THR A 206 -0.94 -3.23 16.79
CA THR A 206 -1.00 -3.30 18.24
C THR A 206 0.42 -3.23 18.80
N ILE A 207 0.71 -2.20 19.59
CA ILE A 207 2.02 -1.94 20.19
C ILE A 207 1.93 -1.88 21.71
N ARG A 208 2.99 -2.30 22.39
CA ARG A 208 3.13 -2.28 23.84
C ARG A 208 4.36 -1.49 24.25
N ARG A 209 4.24 -0.60 25.23
CA ARG A 209 5.36 0.22 25.69
C ARG A 209 6.41 -0.61 26.42
N LYS A 210 7.68 -0.31 26.18
CA LYS A 210 8.80 -0.82 26.99
C LYS A 210 8.95 0.04 28.24
N THR A 211 8.66 -0.54 29.40
CA THR A 211 8.57 0.22 30.66
C THR A 211 9.90 0.42 31.37
N LEU A 212 10.97 -0.30 30.98
CA LEU A 212 12.27 -0.26 31.65
C LEU A 212 12.87 1.13 31.79
N TYR A 213 12.69 2.00 30.79
CA TYR A 213 13.15 3.40 30.87
C TYR A 213 12.43 4.23 31.95
N TYR A 214 11.17 3.89 32.26
CA TYR A 214 10.34 4.61 33.22
C TYR A 214 10.38 4.02 34.63
N THR A 215 10.81 2.76 34.77
CA THR A 215 10.81 2.05 36.05
C THR A 215 12.18 1.97 36.72
N VAL A 216 13.28 2.09 35.96
CA VAL A 216 14.63 2.09 36.51
C VAL A 216 15.06 3.52 36.81
N LYS A 217 15.12 3.87 38.11
CA LYS A 217 15.78 5.06 38.65
C LYS A 217 17.19 4.74 39.09
#